data_AF-A0A929IWM6-F1
#
_entry.id   AF-A0A929IWM6-F1
#
_cell.length_a   1.000
_cell.length_b   1.000
_cell.length_c   1.000
_cell.angle_alpha   90.00
_cell.angle_beta   90.00
_cell.angle_gamma   90.00
#
_symmetry.space_group_name_H-M   'P 1'
#
loop_
_entity.id
_entity.type
_entity.pdbx_description
1 polymer ?
#
loop_
_entity_poly.entity_id
_entity_poly.type
_entity_poly.pdbx_seq_one_letter_code
_entity_poly.pdbx_strand_id
1 'polypeptide(L)' 'MIPELIESSRQMDVLLKQLNTVNLIAVDTEFFRETTYYPQLALVQIATGSIVACIDPLSFDAKPALKKLLLDNDITKIF' A
#
# COMPACT_ATOMS: atom_id res chain seq x y z
N MET A 1 -0.38 -8.63 -15.40
CA MET A 1 -1.07 -8.34 -14.14
C MET A 1 -1.55 -6.92 -14.23
N ILE A 2 -2.85 -6.67 -14.02
CA ILE A 2 -3.41 -5.32 -14.09
C ILE A 2 -3.39 -4.76 -12.66
N PRO A 3 -2.83 -3.56 -12.41
CA PRO A 3 -2.88 -2.94 -11.09
C PRO A 3 -4.30 -2.70 -10.61
N GLU A 4 -4.61 -3.07 -9.38
CA GLU A 4 -5.88 -2.76 -8.72
C GLU A 4 -5.75 -1.44 -7.94
N LEU A 5 -6.69 -0.52 -8.16
CA LEU A 5 -6.76 0.74 -7.42
C LEU A 5 -7.58 0.55 -6.14
N ILE A 6 -7.01 0.95 -4.99
CA ILE A 6 -7.60 0.80 -3.66
C ILE A 6 -7.93 2.19 -3.10
N GLU A 7 -9.21 2.52 -3.03
CA GLU A 7 -9.71 3.86 -2.65
C GLU A 7 -10.66 3.80 -1.44
N SER A 8 -10.81 2.63 -0.81
CA SER A 8 -11.70 2.44 0.33
C SER A 8 -11.20 1.40 1.32
N SER A 9 -11.63 1.51 2.58
CA SER A 9 -11.30 0.54 3.63
C SER A 9 -11.77 -0.87 3.27
N ARG A 10 -12.90 -1.02 2.56
CA ARG A 10 -13.41 -2.33 2.12
C ARG A 10 -12.47 -3.00 1.12
N GLN A 11 -11.97 -2.25 0.13
CA GLN A 11 -10.99 -2.78 -0.82
C GLN A 11 -9.68 -3.12 -0.11
N MET A 12 -9.24 -2.27 0.82
CA MET A 12 -8.04 -2.51 1.62
C MET A 12 -8.15 -3.79 2.46
N ASP A 13 -9.30 -4.06 3.07
CA ASP A 13 -9.53 -5.30 3.82
C ASP A 13 -9.45 -6.56 2.94
N VAL A 14 -9.91 -6.46 1.69
CA VAL A 14 -9.79 -7.55 0.71
C VAL A 14 -8.31 -7.76 0.33
N LEU A 15 -7.59 -6.68 0.03
CA LEU A 15 -6.16 -6.74 -0.27
C LEU A 15 -5.37 -7.37 0.89
N LEU A 16 -5.59 -6.94 2.13
CA LEU A 16 -4.90 -7.49 3.29
C LEU A 16 -5.13 -9.01 3.45
N LYS A 17 -6.34 -9.50 3.18
CA LYS A 17 -6.61 -10.95 3.21
C LYS A 17 -5.81 -11.70 2.15
N GLN A 18 -5.62 -11.13 0.97
CA GLN A 18 -4.81 -11.72 -0.09
C GLN A 18 -3.32 -11.70 0.30
N LEU A 19 -2.85 -10.58 0.87
CA LEU A 19 -1.45 -10.40 1.27
C LEU A 19 -1.03 -11.24 2.49
N ASN A 20 -1.96 -11.65 3.36
CA ASN A 20 -1.65 -12.55 4.48
C ASN A 20 -1.07 -13.91 4.05
N THR A 21 -1.17 -14.27 2.76
CA THR A 21 -0.62 -15.52 2.23
C THR A 21 0.80 -15.38 1.68
N VAL A 22 1.34 -14.15 1.62
CA VAL A 22 2.68 -13.87 1.12
C VAL A 22 3.63 -13.47 2.25
N ASN A 23 4.89 -13.81 2.10
CA ASN A 23 5.97 -13.49 3.04
C ASN A 23 6.92 -12.41 2.51
N LEU A 24 6.65 -11.86 1.32
CA LEU A 24 7.48 -10.88 0.64
C LEU A 24 6.59 -9.94 -0.19
N ILE A 25 6.77 -8.64 0.01
CA ILE A 25 6.13 -7.58 -0.79
C ILE A 25 7.18 -6.56 -1.25
N ALA A 26 7.01 -6.05 -2.47
CA ALA A 26 7.70 -4.86 -2.95
C ALA A 26 6.80 -3.64 -2.69
N VAL A 27 7.40 -2.53 -2.25
CA VAL A 27 6.69 -1.31 -1.84
C VAL A 27 7.37 -0.12 -2.49
N ASP A 28 6.58 0.75 -3.13
CA ASP A 28 7.04 2.05 -3.63
C ASP A 28 6.01 3.13 -3.24
N THR A 29 6.40 4.40 -3.35
CA THR A 29 5.56 5.52 -2.90
C THR A 29 5.71 6.76 -3.78
N GLU A 30 4.57 7.39 -4.09
CA GLU A 30 4.51 8.67 -4.79
C GLU A 30 4.16 9.81 -3.83
N PHE A 31 4.72 11.00 -4.06
CA PHE A 31 4.49 12.16 -3.21
C PHE A 31 4.41 13.46 -4.01
N PHE A 32 3.57 14.37 -3.54
CA PHE A 32 3.65 15.79 -3.90
C PHE A 32 4.72 16.48 -3.06
N ARG A 33 5.54 17.33 -3.69
CA ARG A 33 6.67 18.02 -3.04
C ARG A 33 6.82 19.48 -3.47
N GLU A 34 5.94 19.99 -4.33
CA GLU A 34 6.09 21.29 -4.98
C GLU A 34 5.69 22.47 -4.09
N THR A 35 4.67 22.29 -3.24
CA THR A 35 4.01 23.40 -2.51
C THR A 35 4.06 23.26 -0.99
N THR A 36 4.59 22.15 -0.47
CA THR A 36 4.62 21.84 0.97
C THR A 36 6.03 21.51 1.44
N TYR A 37 6.38 21.95 2.65
CA TYR A 37 7.69 21.65 3.24
C TYR A 37 7.90 20.14 3.48
N TYR A 38 6.88 19.46 4.01
CA TYR A 38 6.89 18.00 4.14
C TYR A 38 6.24 17.37 2.90
N PRO A 39 6.83 16.30 2.32
CA PRO A 39 6.21 15.55 1.24
C PRO A 39 4.83 15.04 1.66
N GLN A 40 3.83 15.28 0.82
CA GLN A 40 2.50 14.71 1.01
C GLN A 40 2.41 13.41 0.24
N LEU A 41 2.15 12.30 0.96
CA LEU A 41 1.99 10.97 0.36
C LEU A 41 0.76 10.98 -0.58
N ALA A 42 1.00 10.68 -1.85
CA ALA A 42 0.00 10.69 -2.92
C ALA A 42 -0.45 9.26 -3.28
N LEU A 43 0.46 8.28 -3.25
CA LEU A 43 0.15 6.89 -3.58
C LEU A 43 1.12 5.95 -2.85
N VAL A 44 0.65 4.75 -2.51
CA VAL A 44 1.50 3.63 -2.10
C VAL A 44 1.29 2.48 -3.07
N GLN A 45 2.35 2.05 -3.75
CA GLN A 45 2.31 0.87 -4.61
C GLN A 45 2.79 -0.36 -3.84
N ILE A 46 2.08 -1.48 -3.99
CA ILE A 46 2.47 -2.78 -3.43
C ILE A 46 2.42 -3.82 -4.53
N ALA A 47 3.47 -4.64 -4.63
CA ALA A 47 3.53 -5.75 -5.55
C ALA A 47 3.99 -7.06 -4.88
N THR A 48 3.44 -8.17 -5.37
CA THR A 48 3.87 -9.54 -5.07
C THR A 48 4.09 -10.29 -6.39
N GLY A 49 4.36 -11.59 -6.34
CA GLY A 49 4.41 -12.42 -7.55
C GLY A 49 3.07 -12.53 -8.31
N SER A 50 1.94 -12.17 -7.68
CA SER A 50 0.59 -12.34 -8.25
C SER A 50 -0.37 -11.16 -8.06
N ILE A 51 0.01 -10.16 -7.27
CA ILE A 51 -0.81 -8.97 -6.96
C ILE A 51 -0.02 -7.71 -7.27
N VAL A 52 -0.67 -6.72 -7.88
CA VAL A 52 -0.19 -5.33 -7.93
C VAL A 52 -1.34 -4.44 -7.49
N ALA A 53 -1.11 -3.63 -6.47
CA ALA A 53 -2.09 -2.72 -5.90
C ALA A 53 -1.53 -1.29 -5.81
N CYS A 54 -2.35 -0.32 -6.19
CA CYS A 54 -2.10 1.10 -6.02
C CYS A 54 -3.07 1.61 -4.96
N ILE A 55 -2.55 1.97 -3.78
CA ILE A 55 -3.35 2.44 -2.65
C ILE A 55 -3.36 3.96 -2.68
N ASP A 56 -4.55 4.55 -2.76
CA ASP A 56 -4.77 5.99 -2.67
C ASP A 56 -5.09 6.40 -1.23
N PRO A 57 -4.11 6.93 -0.47
CA PRO A 57 -4.32 7.39 0.91
C PRO A 57 -5.06 8.72 1.00
N LEU A 58 -5.37 9.39 -0.11
CA LEU A 58 -6.16 10.63 -0.14
C LEU A 58 -7.67 10.34 -0.17
N SER A 59 -8.06 9.18 -0.73
CA SER A 59 -9.47 8.76 -0.83
C SER A 59 -10.03 8.15 0.46
N PHE A 60 -9.18 7.64 1.36
CA PHE A 60 -9.59 7.07 2.65
C PHE A 60 -8.43 7.02 3.67
N ASP A 61 -8.73 6.79 4.96
CA ASP A 61 -7.67 6.61 5.98
C ASP A 61 -7.02 5.22 5.87
N ALA A 62 -6.00 5.11 5.03
CA ALA A 62 -5.22 3.89 4.83
C ALA A 62 -4.21 3.60 5.96
N LYS A 63 -3.97 4.56 6.88
CA LYS A 63 -2.87 4.48 7.86
C LYS A 63 -2.93 3.24 8.76
N PRO A 64 -4.08 2.84 9.33
CA PRO A 64 -4.13 1.66 10.20
C PRO A 64 -3.77 0.39 9.45
N ALA A 65 -4.26 0.24 8.22
CA ALA A 65 -4.02 -0.92 7.38
C ALA A 65 -2.57 -0.99 6.88
N LEU A 66 -2.01 0.13 6.42
CA LEU A 66 -0.61 0.23 6.03
C LEU A 66 0.32 -0.03 7.23
N LYS A 67 0.00 0.48 8.41
CA LYS A 67 0.78 0.21 9.62
C LYS A 67 0.79 -1.28 9.96
N LYS A 68 -0.36 -1.95 9.88
CA LYS A 68 -0.45 -3.40 10.09
C LYS A 68 0.44 -4.16 9.11
N LEU A 69 0.39 -3.81 7.83
CA LEU A 69 1.13 -4.51 6.78
C LEU A 69 2.64 -4.24 6.83
N LEU A 70 3.05 -2.97 6.95
CA LEU A 70 4.46 -2.57 6.88
C LEU A 70 5.23 -2.93 8.17
N LEU A 71 4.54 -3.02 9.31
CA LEU A 71 5.14 -3.43 10.59
C LEU A 71 4.98 -4.92 10.89
N ASP A 72 4.39 -5.71 9.97
CA ASP A 72 4.33 -7.15 10.12
C ASP A 72 5.72 -7.75 9.99
N ASN A 73 6.20 -8.47 11.01
CA ASN A 73 7.53 -9.07 11.03
C ASN A 73 7.61 -10.36 10.20
N ASP A 74 6.47 -10.99 9.89
CA ASP A 74 6.41 -12.21 9.09
C ASP A 74 6.48 -11.91 7.59
N ILE A 75 6.34 -10.64 7.21
CA ILE A 75 6.41 -10.17 5.82
C ILE A 75 7.70 -9.38 5.61
N THR A 76 8.54 -9.82 4.67
CA THR A 76 9.70 -9.06 4.21
C THR A 76 9.25 -7.95 3.25
N LYS A 77 9.75 -6.73 3.46
CA LYS A 77 9.46 -5.58 2.58
C LYS A 77 10.71 -5.23 1.77
N ILE A 78 10.58 -5.18 0.45
CA ILE A 78 11.57 -4.61 -0.46
C ILE A 78 11.10 -3.20 -0.81
N PHE A 79 11.99 -2.21 -0.68
CA PHE A 79 11.76 -0.81 -1.04
C PHE A 79 12.73 -0.40 -2.15
#